data_AF-A0A4P8SPW3-F1
#
_entry.id   AF-A0A4P8SPW3-F1
#
_cell.length_a   1.000
_cell.length_b   1.000
_cell.length_c   1.000
_cell.angle_alpha   90.00
_cell.angle_beta   90.00
_cell.angle_gamma   90.00
#
_symmetry.space_group_name_H-M   'P 1'
#
loop_
_entity.id
_entity.type
_entity.pdbx_description
1 polymer ?
#
loop_
_entity_poly.entity_id
_entity_poly.type
_entity_poly.pdbx_seq_one_letter_code
_entity_poly.pdbx_strand_id
1 'polypeptide(L)'
;MTTFRERMAGRVGSVAGTPWTIRPRGVTAGAAIVRTAASTVGARSTVLDLDDLLVRVDAVDPERDGFRATVLRGSVTGLTATPLAVVHGFADILAVAGPERHMHYRLVLSSGADVYVVDGLKVVRGGLRRVWTATTTLHTVAVRVSADELPGDAVSRARWADEGGAQGEVVLAGVLRVRGLLRQAASLRGRALPFLAGFARRALGSS
;
A
#
# COMPACT_ATOMS: atom_id res chain seq x y z
N MET A 1 6.55 14.57 13.45
CA MET A 1 6.77 13.66 12.31
C MET A 1 7.41 12.38 12.80
N THR A 2 7.05 11.25 12.20
CA THR A 2 7.59 9.90 12.50
C THR A 2 7.98 9.23 11.20
N THR A 3 9.10 8.50 11.18
CA THR A 3 9.51 7.70 10.01
C THR A 3 9.80 6.27 10.43
N PHE A 4 9.58 5.31 9.53
CA PHE A 4 9.99 3.91 9.71
C PHE A 4 10.25 3.25 8.35
N ARG A 5 10.94 2.11 8.39
CA ARG A 5 11.13 1.23 7.23
C ARG A 5 10.20 0.04 7.33
N GLU A 6 9.54 -0.31 6.24
CA GLU A 6 8.68 -1.49 6.14
C GLU A 6 9.12 -2.37 4.98
N ARG A 7 8.99 -3.68 5.15
CA ARG A 7 9.12 -4.66 4.08
C ARG A 7 7.88 -5.54 4.04
N MET A 8 7.35 -5.80 2.86
CA MET A 8 6.19 -6.67 2.66
C MET A 8 6.45 -7.63 1.51
N ALA A 9 6.34 -8.93 1.78
CA ALA A 9 6.60 -9.94 0.77
C ALA A 9 5.58 -11.08 0.83
N GLY A 10 5.17 -11.57 -0.33
CA GLY A 10 4.23 -12.68 -0.44
C GLY A 10 4.06 -13.18 -1.87
N ARG A 11 3.37 -14.32 -1.99
CA ARG A 11 3.09 -14.90 -3.30
C ARG A 11 1.97 -14.14 -3.99
N VAL A 12 2.11 -13.94 -5.29
CA VAL A 12 1.14 -13.33 -6.20
C VAL A 12 0.96 -14.20 -7.43
N GLY A 13 -0.22 -14.10 -8.05
CA GLY A 13 -0.55 -14.78 -9.30
C GLY A 13 -0.78 -13.76 -10.41
N SER A 14 -0.53 -14.18 -11.65
CA SER A 14 -0.86 -13.39 -12.83
C SER A 14 -2.37 -13.24 -12.96
N VAL A 15 -2.80 -12.03 -13.31
CA VAL A 15 -4.18 -11.74 -13.67
C VAL A 15 -4.14 -11.27 -15.12
N ALA A 16 -4.79 -11.99 -16.03
CA ALA A 16 -4.73 -11.64 -17.45
C ALA A 16 -5.80 -10.59 -17.79
N GLY A 17 -5.38 -9.49 -18.41
CA GLY A 17 -6.26 -8.55 -19.13
C GLY A 17 -7.44 -8.00 -18.34
N THR A 18 -7.32 -7.85 -17.03
CA THR A 18 -8.40 -7.28 -16.20
C THR A 18 -8.26 -5.76 -16.17
N PRO A 19 -9.19 -5.01 -16.78
CA PRO A 19 -9.15 -3.56 -16.77
C PRO A 19 -9.24 -3.03 -15.34
N TRP A 20 -8.49 -1.98 -15.05
CA TRP A 20 -8.41 -1.40 -13.73
C TRP A 20 -8.33 0.11 -13.81
N THR A 21 -9.27 0.79 -13.13
CA THR A 21 -9.16 2.22 -12.88
C THR A 21 -8.52 2.43 -11.51
N ILE A 22 -7.40 3.14 -11.49
CA ILE A 22 -6.74 3.58 -10.26
C ILE A 22 -7.69 4.54 -9.54
N ARG A 23 -8.19 4.14 -8.37
CA ARG A 23 -9.17 4.95 -7.64
C ARG A 23 -8.51 6.12 -6.92
N PRO A 24 -9.23 7.23 -6.67
CA PRO A 24 -8.73 8.28 -5.79
C PRO A 24 -8.34 7.73 -4.42
N ARG A 25 -7.33 8.35 -3.81
CA ARG A 25 -6.94 8.09 -2.43
C ARG A 25 -8.12 8.32 -1.50
N GLY A 26 -8.40 7.35 -0.65
CA GLY A 26 -9.49 7.45 0.31
C GLY A 26 -10.04 6.10 0.73
N VAL A 27 -11.10 6.13 1.52
CA VAL A 27 -11.67 4.99 2.23
C VAL A 27 -12.40 3.99 1.32
N THR A 28 -12.76 4.40 0.10
CA THR A 28 -13.48 3.58 -0.89
C THR A 28 -12.55 2.86 -1.89
N ALA A 29 -11.24 3.14 -1.85
CA ALA A 29 -10.28 2.64 -2.82
C ALA A 29 -10.07 1.10 -2.76
N GLY A 30 -10.45 0.45 -1.66
CA GLY A 30 -9.91 -0.85 -1.30
C GLY A 30 -10.70 -2.11 -1.71
N ALA A 31 -12.03 -2.07 -1.79
CA ALA A 31 -12.82 -3.32 -1.83
C ALA A 31 -12.55 -4.21 -3.06
N ALA A 32 -12.25 -3.60 -4.21
CA ALA A 32 -11.90 -4.34 -5.41
C ALA A 32 -10.52 -5.03 -5.27
N ILE A 33 -9.56 -4.41 -4.58
CA ILE A 33 -8.21 -4.97 -4.36
C ILE A 33 -8.31 -6.29 -3.61
N VAL A 34 -9.14 -6.33 -2.56
CA VAL A 34 -9.35 -7.54 -1.75
C VAL A 34 -9.93 -8.67 -2.61
N ARG A 35 -10.96 -8.38 -3.42
CA ARG A 35 -11.59 -9.38 -4.29
C ARG A 35 -10.61 -9.92 -5.34
N THR A 36 -9.88 -9.04 -6.01
CA THR A 36 -8.89 -9.44 -7.04
C THR A 36 -7.72 -10.20 -6.42
N ALA A 37 -7.24 -9.81 -5.24
CA ALA A 37 -6.22 -10.58 -4.52
C ALA A 37 -6.71 -11.99 -4.12
N ALA A 38 -7.98 -12.12 -3.76
CA ALA A 38 -8.58 -13.39 -3.37
C ALA A 38 -8.78 -14.34 -4.57
N SER A 39 -9.02 -13.83 -5.77
CA SER A 39 -9.20 -14.67 -6.96
C SER A 39 -7.92 -15.44 -7.35
N THR A 40 -6.74 -15.01 -6.89
CA THR A 40 -5.47 -15.65 -7.24
C THR A 40 -5.01 -16.74 -6.27
N VAL A 41 -5.75 -17.07 -5.21
CA VAL A 41 -5.29 -17.96 -4.11
C VAL A 41 -4.69 -19.29 -4.60
N GLY A 42 -5.21 -19.87 -5.69
CA GLY A 42 -4.72 -21.13 -6.27
C GLY A 42 -3.63 -21.02 -7.35
N ALA A 43 -3.29 -19.82 -7.82
CA ALA A 43 -2.44 -19.59 -9.00
C ALA A 43 -1.22 -18.71 -8.71
N ARG A 44 -0.73 -18.69 -7.46
CA ARG A 44 0.36 -17.80 -7.03
C ARG A 44 1.73 -18.43 -7.23
N SER A 45 2.33 -18.19 -8.39
CA SER A 45 3.63 -18.74 -8.79
C SER A 45 4.82 -17.83 -8.49
N THR A 46 4.60 -16.53 -8.31
CA THR A 46 5.68 -15.52 -8.20
C THR A 46 5.67 -14.88 -6.81
N VAL A 47 6.83 -14.42 -6.33
CA VAL A 47 6.93 -13.62 -5.10
C VAL A 47 7.04 -12.15 -5.47
N LEU A 48 6.15 -11.33 -4.93
CA LEU A 48 6.26 -9.87 -4.95
C LEU A 48 6.87 -9.43 -3.61
N ASP A 49 7.93 -8.64 -3.66
CA ASP A 49 8.62 -8.09 -2.49
C ASP A 49 8.70 -6.57 -2.59
N LEU A 50 8.07 -5.89 -1.63
CA LEU A 50 8.16 -4.45 -1.42
C LEU A 50 9.21 -4.24 -0.32
N ASP A 51 10.42 -3.89 -0.72
CA ASP A 51 11.58 -3.81 0.17
C ASP A 51 11.99 -2.36 0.46
N ASP A 52 12.55 -2.19 1.65
CA ASP A 52 13.04 -0.92 2.19
C ASP A 52 12.11 0.29 2.00
N LEU A 53 10.79 0.10 2.17
CA LEU A 53 9.82 1.18 2.05
C LEU A 53 10.04 2.18 3.19
N LEU A 54 10.59 3.36 2.87
CA LEU A 54 10.76 4.43 3.85
C LEU A 54 9.47 5.24 3.95
N VAL A 55 8.70 4.97 5.01
CA VAL A 55 7.42 5.62 5.27
C VAL A 55 7.62 6.81 6.20
N ARG A 56 7.11 7.98 5.81
CA ARG A 56 7.04 9.20 6.62
C ARG A 56 5.60 9.48 6.97
N VAL A 57 5.28 9.44 8.26
CA VAL A 57 3.97 9.80 8.80
C VAL A 57 3.95 11.31 9.03
N ASP A 58 3.17 11.99 8.20
CA ASP A 58 3.14 13.45 8.11
C ASP A 58 2.27 14.04 9.24
N ALA A 59 1.02 13.58 9.34
CA ALA A 59 0.06 14.07 10.31
C ALA A 59 -1.04 13.05 10.61
N VAL A 60 -1.77 13.30 11.70
CA VAL A 60 -3.12 12.77 11.87
C VAL A 60 -4.01 13.48 10.86
N ASP A 61 -4.81 12.70 10.13
CA ASP A 61 -5.85 13.22 9.28
C ASP A 61 -7.15 13.26 10.10
N PRO A 62 -7.66 14.47 10.45
CA PRO A 62 -8.84 14.60 11.31
C PRO A 62 -10.12 14.16 10.60
N GLU A 63 -10.22 14.33 9.28
CA GLU A 63 -11.41 13.98 8.50
C GLU A 63 -11.58 12.46 8.40
N ARG A 64 -10.45 11.74 8.33
CA ARG A 64 -10.44 10.29 8.15
C ARG A 64 -10.18 9.51 9.44
N ASP A 65 -9.98 10.21 10.56
CA ASP A 65 -9.49 9.69 11.84
C ASP A 65 -8.38 8.62 11.65
N GLY A 66 -7.35 8.97 10.89
CA GLY A 66 -6.24 8.10 10.56
C GLY A 66 -4.93 8.85 10.52
N PHE A 67 -3.89 8.25 9.94
CA PHE A 67 -2.64 8.93 9.64
C PHE A 67 -2.42 8.99 8.14
N ARG A 68 -2.02 10.18 7.66
CA ARG A 68 -1.52 10.36 6.32
C ARG A 68 -0.01 10.13 6.33
N ALA A 69 0.46 9.31 5.41
CA ALA A 69 1.87 9.06 5.22
C ALA A 69 2.27 9.10 3.74
N THR A 70 3.54 9.40 3.53
CA THR A 70 4.22 9.41 2.24
C THR A 70 5.27 8.30 2.22
N VAL A 71 5.36 7.54 1.13
CA VAL A 71 6.45 6.59 0.89
C VAL A 71 7.52 7.31 0.09
N LEU A 72 8.65 7.60 0.76
CA LEU A 72 9.70 8.45 0.21
C LEU A 72 10.60 7.72 -0.78
N ARG A 73 10.77 6.41 -0.59
CA ARG A 73 11.58 5.51 -1.41
C ARG A 73 11.29 4.06 -1.06
N GLY A 74 11.81 3.17 -1.87
CA GLY A 74 11.79 1.72 -1.69
C GLY A 74 12.06 1.03 -3.02
N SER A 75 12.07 -0.29 -3.01
CA SER A 75 12.22 -1.10 -4.22
C SER A 75 11.17 -2.20 -4.28
N VAL A 76 10.74 -2.54 -5.48
CA VAL A 76 9.80 -3.63 -5.74
C VAL A 76 10.44 -4.66 -6.64
N THR A 77 10.39 -5.93 -6.24
CA THR A 77 10.88 -7.06 -7.04
C THR A 77 9.76 -8.05 -7.30
N GLY A 78 9.84 -8.78 -8.41
CA GLY A 78 8.83 -9.76 -8.83
C GLY A 78 7.75 -9.23 -9.77
N LEU A 79 7.85 -7.98 -10.23
CA LEU A 79 7.02 -7.42 -11.30
C LEU A 79 7.64 -7.56 -12.68
N THR A 80 8.95 -7.32 -12.75
CA THR A 80 9.76 -7.39 -13.97
C THR A 80 11.04 -8.18 -13.66
N ALA A 81 11.91 -8.36 -14.67
CA ALA A 81 13.19 -9.06 -14.48
C ALA A 81 14.16 -8.30 -13.55
N THR A 82 14.02 -6.98 -13.42
CA THR A 82 14.89 -6.14 -12.60
C THR A 82 14.11 -5.48 -11.47
N PRO A 83 14.74 -5.17 -10.33
CA PRO A 83 14.10 -4.39 -9.28
C PRO A 83 13.67 -3.01 -9.78
N LEU A 84 12.45 -2.60 -9.44
CA LEU A 84 11.92 -1.27 -9.75
C LEU A 84 11.99 -0.36 -8.54
N ALA A 85 12.41 0.89 -8.73
CA ALA A 85 12.42 1.89 -7.67
C ALA A 85 11.03 2.52 -7.51
N VAL A 86 10.65 2.79 -6.25
CA VAL A 86 9.48 3.62 -5.93
C VAL A 86 9.82 5.07 -6.25
N VAL A 87 9.14 5.62 -7.27
CA VAL A 87 9.29 7.03 -7.67
C VAL A 87 8.33 7.95 -6.92
N HIS A 88 7.21 7.40 -6.46
CA HIS A 88 6.26 8.08 -5.58
C HIS A 88 5.42 7.04 -4.84
N GLY A 89 4.89 7.40 -3.67
CA GLY A 89 3.86 6.59 -3.04
C GLY A 89 3.30 7.21 -1.77
N PHE A 90 2.21 6.63 -1.29
CA PHE A 90 1.58 7.02 -0.04
C PHE A 90 1.13 5.81 0.75
N ALA A 91 0.87 6.06 2.04
CA ALA A 91 0.09 5.16 2.87
C ALA A 91 -0.93 5.97 3.68
N ASP A 92 -2.20 5.57 3.64
CA ASP A 92 -3.18 5.95 4.65
C ASP A 92 -3.21 4.85 5.71
N ILE A 93 -3.08 5.21 6.97
CA ILE A 93 -2.92 4.25 8.07
C ILE A 93 -4.12 4.40 9.01
N LEU A 94 -4.92 3.33 9.13
CA LEU A 94 -6.06 3.21 10.03
C LEU A 94 -7.16 4.25 9.80
N ALA A 95 -7.36 4.67 8.55
CA ALA A 95 -8.48 5.52 8.16
C ALA A 95 -9.81 4.77 8.41
N VAL A 96 -10.80 5.47 8.94
CA VAL A 96 -12.14 4.92 9.21
C VAL A 96 -12.87 4.63 7.91
N ALA A 97 -13.41 3.43 7.77
CA ALA A 97 -14.13 2.98 6.58
C ALA A 97 -15.38 2.19 7.02
N GLY A 98 -16.45 2.91 7.36
CA GLY A 98 -17.64 2.32 7.96
C GLY A 98 -17.31 1.66 9.31
N PRO A 99 -17.64 0.36 9.52
CA PRO A 99 -17.32 -0.36 10.76
C PRO A 99 -15.86 -0.86 10.80
N GLU A 100 -15.07 -0.65 9.74
CA GLU A 100 -13.70 -1.14 9.63
C GLU A 100 -12.70 0.01 9.66
N ARG A 101 -11.42 -0.34 9.84
CA ARG A 101 -10.30 0.57 9.56
C ARG A 101 -9.43 0.02 8.46
N HIS A 102 -9.04 0.88 7.53
CA HIS A 102 -8.24 0.48 6.38
C HIS A 102 -6.83 1.06 6.49
N MET A 103 -5.85 0.29 6.00
CA MET A 103 -4.56 0.85 5.60
C MET A 103 -4.40 0.69 4.10
N HIS A 104 -4.36 1.81 3.38
CA HIS A 104 -4.27 1.82 1.92
C HIS A 104 -2.88 2.29 1.51
N TYR A 105 -2.19 1.51 0.70
CA TYR A 105 -0.88 1.80 0.15
C TYR A 105 -1.00 1.94 -1.35
N ARG A 106 -0.32 2.94 -1.91
CA ARG A 106 -0.10 3.06 -3.35
C ARG A 106 1.36 3.37 -3.60
N LEU A 107 2.00 2.55 -4.43
CA LEU A 107 3.37 2.77 -4.88
C LEU A 107 3.36 2.93 -6.40
N VAL A 108 3.98 4.00 -6.89
CA VAL A 108 4.21 4.26 -8.30
C VAL A 108 5.66 3.88 -8.60
N LEU A 109 5.81 3.05 -9.62
CA LEU A 109 7.08 2.52 -10.11
C LEU A 109 7.21 2.90 -11.59
N SER A 110 8.43 3.20 -12.01
CA SER A 110 8.73 3.47 -13.42
C SER A 110 9.84 2.53 -13.89
N SER A 111 9.67 1.99 -15.09
CA SER A 111 10.58 1.05 -15.75
C SER A 111 10.76 1.43 -17.22
N GLY A 112 11.50 2.51 -17.49
CA GLY A 112 11.67 3.01 -18.85
C GLY A 112 10.33 3.42 -19.46
N ALA A 113 9.80 2.64 -20.39
CA ALA A 113 8.55 2.88 -21.09
C ALA A 113 7.29 2.38 -20.35
N ASP A 114 7.43 1.63 -19.25
CA ASP A 114 6.30 1.11 -18.48
C ASP A 114 6.17 1.80 -17.12
N VAL A 115 4.93 2.04 -16.71
CA VAL A 115 4.58 2.51 -15.36
C VAL A 115 3.77 1.43 -14.66
N TYR A 116 4.15 1.12 -13.42
CA TYR A 116 3.42 0.17 -12.60
C TYR A 116 2.92 0.85 -11.33
N VAL A 117 1.68 0.59 -10.98
CA VAL A 117 1.06 1.00 -9.72
C VAL A 117 0.80 -0.23 -8.87
N VAL A 118 1.41 -0.30 -7.69
CA VAL A 118 1.12 -1.33 -6.69
C VAL A 118 0.16 -0.75 -5.67
N ASP A 119 -1.08 -1.22 -5.71
CA ASP A 119 -2.15 -0.83 -4.79
C ASP A 119 -2.38 -1.94 -3.77
N GLY A 120 -2.40 -1.57 -2.49
CA GLY A 120 -2.47 -2.49 -1.38
C GLY A 120 -3.46 -2.06 -0.30
N LEU A 121 -4.26 -2.99 0.22
CA LEU A 121 -5.20 -2.75 1.30
C LEU A 121 -5.01 -3.74 2.45
N LYS A 122 -4.84 -3.21 3.67
CA LYS A 122 -5.00 -3.94 4.92
C LYS A 122 -6.37 -3.60 5.52
N VAL A 123 -7.18 -4.59 5.84
CA VAL A 123 -8.49 -4.41 6.45
C VAL A 123 -8.44 -4.84 7.91
N VAL A 124 -8.63 -3.90 8.82
CA VAL A 124 -8.66 -4.11 10.27
C VAL A 124 -10.12 -4.14 10.72
N ARG A 125 -10.57 -5.35 11.08
CA ARG A 125 -11.86 -5.62 11.71
C ARG A 125 -11.64 -5.81 13.22
N GLY A 126 -12.57 -5.30 14.03
CA GLY A 126 -12.44 -5.22 15.49
C GLY A 126 -11.99 -6.49 16.21
N GLY A 127 -11.37 -6.29 17.38
CA GLY A 127 -10.91 -7.32 18.32
C GLY A 127 -9.40 -7.49 18.40
N LEU A 128 -8.85 -7.45 19.63
CA LEU A 128 -7.40 -7.50 19.93
C LEU A 128 -6.65 -8.61 19.18
N ARG A 129 -7.23 -9.82 19.11
CA ARG A 129 -6.59 -10.98 18.47
C ARG A 129 -6.48 -10.87 16.95
N ARG A 130 -7.36 -10.09 16.30
CA ARG A 130 -7.43 -9.98 14.83
C ARG A 130 -6.63 -8.80 14.28
N VAL A 131 -6.41 -7.77 15.09
CA VAL A 131 -5.65 -6.56 14.73
C VAL A 131 -4.22 -6.90 14.27
N TRP A 132 -3.52 -7.81 14.95
CA TRP A 132 -2.15 -8.17 14.58
C TRP A 132 -2.07 -8.79 13.19
N THR A 133 -2.91 -9.78 12.91
CA THR A 133 -2.97 -10.41 11.59
C THR A 133 -3.42 -9.42 10.52
N ALA A 134 -4.40 -8.56 10.83
CA ALA A 134 -4.90 -7.55 9.92
C ALA A 134 -3.84 -6.51 9.54
N THR A 135 -3.09 -5.99 10.52
CA THR A 135 -2.04 -4.96 10.30
C THR A 135 -0.80 -5.50 9.58
N THR A 136 -0.66 -6.83 9.51
CA THR A 136 0.46 -7.51 8.82
C THR A 136 0.08 -8.13 7.48
N THR A 137 -1.18 -8.05 7.05
CA THR A 137 -1.68 -8.63 5.78
C THR A 137 -2.04 -7.54 4.80
N LEU A 138 -1.39 -7.52 3.63
CA LEU A 138 -1.69 -6.59 2.55
C LEU A 138 -2.30 -7.35 1.35
N HIS A 139 -3.58 -7.15 1.07
CA HIS A 139 -4.18 -7.55 -0.20
C HIS A 139 -3.69 -6.61 -1.28
N THR A 140 -3.14 -7.13 -2.36
CA THR A 140 -2.37 -6.32 -3.32
C THR A 140 -2.78 -6.63 -4.75
N VAL A 141 -2.84 -5.58 -5.57
CA VAL A 141 -2.84 -5.66 -7.03
C VAL A 141 -1.68 -4.84 -7.56
N ALA A 142 -1.07 -5.30 -8.65
CA ALA A 142 -0.14 -4.51 -9.43
C ALA A 142 -0.77 -4.26 -10.80
N VAL A 143 -0.79 -2.99 -11.18
CA VAL A 143 -1.47 -2.49 -12.37
C VAL A 143 -0.41 -1.91 -13.29
N ARG A 144 -0.40 -2.33 -14.55
CA ARG A 144 0.38 -1.67 -15.59
C ARG A 144 -0.45 -0.53 -16.18
N VAL A 145 0.13 0.66 -16.25
CA VAL A 145 -0.47 1.89 -16.76
C VAL A 145 0.41 2.42 -17.89
N SER A 146 -0.19 3.13 -18.86
CA SER A 146 0.58 3.80 -19.91
C SER A 146 1.55 4.83 -19.31
N ALA A 147 2.79 4.86 -19.79
CA ALA A 147 3.75 5.87 -19.35
C ALA A 147 3.34 7.30 -19.70
N ASP A 148 2.54 7.49 -20.75
CA ASP A 148 2.02 8.80 -21.17
C ASP A 148 1.08 9.42 -20.13
N GLU A 149 0.51 8.60 -19.24
CA GLU A 149 -0.35 9.09 -18.15
C GLU A 149 0.44 9.60 -16.94
N LEU A 150 1.74 9.29 -16.83
CA LEU A 150 2.54 9.65 -15.67
C LEU A 150 3.20 11.03 -15.85
N PRO A 151 2.91 12.02 -14.97
CA PRO A 151 3.53 13.33 -15.09
C PRO A 151 5.06 13.32 -14.94
N GLY A 152 5.72 14.27 -15.61
CA GLY A 152 7.18 14.39 -15.62
C GLY A 152 7.79 14.93 -14.32
N ASP A 153 7.06 15.73 -13.54
CA ASP A 153 7.55 16.31 -12.28
C ASP A 153 6.98 15.60 -11.04
N ALA A 154 7.69 15.72 -9.90
CA ALA A 154 7.34 15.00 -8.68
C ALA A 154 6.03 15.47 -8.02
N VAL A 155 5.68 16.75 -8.16
CA VAL A 155 4.47 17.33 -7.53
C VAL A 155 3.24 16.86 -8.29
N SER A 156 3.27 16.92 -9.61
CA SER A 156 2.19 16.42 -10.47
C SER A 156 2.04 14.91 -10.34
N ARG A 157 3.13 14.14 -10.22
CA ARG A 157 3.05 12.69 -9.92
C ARG A 157 2.36 12.41 -8.59
N ALA A 158 2.67 13.19 -7.56
CA ALA A 158 2.02 13.04 -6.26
C ALA A 158 0.52 13.32 -6.33
N ARG A 159 0.14 14.39 -7.03
CA ARG A 159 -1.27 14.73 -7.29
C ARG A 159 -1.97 13.62 -8.08
N TRP A 160 -1.38 13.16 -9.18
CA TRP A 160 -1.89 12.06 -10.00
C TRP A 160 -2.12 10.78 -9.18
N ALA A 161 -1.15 10.42 -8.32
CA ALA A 161 -1.27 9.26 -7.47
C ALA A 161 -2.39 9.41 -6.42
N ASP A 162 -2.58 10.61 -5.87
CA ASP A 162 -3.64 10.90 -4.89
C ASP A 162 -5.03 10.98 -5.56
N GLU A 163 -5.16 11.60 -6.73
CA GLU A 163 -6.43 11.80 -7.44
C GLU A 163 -6.90 10.52 -8.16
N GLY A 164 -5.98 9.66 -8.61
CA GLY A 164 -6.31 8.48 -9.40
C GLY A 164 -6.86 8.83 -10.78
N GLY A 165 -7.80 8.04 -11.30
CA GLY A 165 -8.42 8.20 -12.62
C GLY A 165 -7.68 7.49 -13.76
N ALA A 166 -6.39 7.21 -13.57
CA ALA A 166 -5.57 6.49 -14.53
C ALA A 166 -6.12 5.10 -14.86
N GLN A 167 -6.05 4.73 -16.14
CA GLN A 167 -6.52 3.44 -16.63
C GLN A 167 -5.35 2.49 -16.83
N GLY A 168 -5.55 1.22 -16.51
CA GLY A 168 -4.52 0.21 -16.68
C GLY A 168 -5.07 -1.19 -16.65
N GLU A 169 -4.16 -2.15 -16.57
CA GLU A 169 -4.47 -3.57 -16.51
C GLU A 169 -3.82 -4.17 -15.28
N VAL A 170 -4.59 -4.94 -14.50
CA VAL A 170 -4.00 -5.75 -13.43
C VAL A 170 -3.11 -6.81 -14.07
N VAL A 171 -1.83 -6.84 -13.70
CA VAL A 171 -0.87 -7.84 -14.16
C VAL A 171 -0.58 -8.90 -13.11
N LEU A 172 -0.59 -8.52 -11.82
CA LEU A 172 -0.40 -9.43 -10.68
C LEU A 172 -1.40 -9.09 -9.57
N ALA A 173 -1.83 -10.11 -8.82
CA ALA A 173 -2.57 -9.90 -7.58
C ALA A 173 -2.29 -10.99 -6.56
N GLY A 174 -2.40 -10.65 -5.27
CA GLY A 174 -2.19 -11.61 -4.20
C GLY A 174 -2.12 -10.98 -2.83
N VAL A 175 -1.46 -11.68 -1.90
CA VAL A 175 -1.39 -11.27 -0.50
C VAL A 175 0.04 -11.22 -0.02
N LEU A 176 0.46 -10.05 0.43
CA LEU A 176 1.77 -9.84 1.02
C LEU A 176 1.67 -9.85 2.54
N ARG A 177 2.77 -10.22 3.20
CA ARG A 177 2.90 -10.16 4.65
C ARG A 177 4.06 -9.27 5.03
N VAL A 178 3.88 -8.48 6.09
CA VAL A 178 4.97 -7.71 6.68
C VAL A 178 6.08 -8.65 7.11
N ARG A 179 7.33 -8.30 6.76
CA ARG A 179 8.54 -9.04 7.10
C ARG A 179 9.39 -8.21 8.06
N GLY A 180 9.97 -8.86 9.06
CA GLY A 180 10.93 -8.22 9.96
C GLY A 180 10.32 -7.14 10.86
N LEU A 181 9.21 -7.44 11.56
CA LEU A 181 8.53 -6.49 12.46
C LEU A 181 9.46 -5.87 13.52
N LEU A 182 10.40 -6.65 14.05
CA LEU A 182 11.41 -6.13 14.98
C LEU A 182 12.32 -5.08 14.32
N ARG A 183 12.72 -5.29 13.06
CA ARG A 183 13.53 -4.32 12.30
C ARG A 183 12.72 -3.07 11.98
N GLN A 184 11.45 -3.23 11.62
CA GLN A 184 10.53 -2.10 11.44
C GLN A 184 10.40 -1.29 12.73
N ALA A 185 10.15 -1.94 13.86
CA ALA A 185 10.07 -1.27 15.16
C ALA A 185 11.40 -0.56 15.52
N ALA A 186 12.54 -1.22 15.32
CA ALA A 186 13.86 -0.64 15.57
C ALA A 186 14.20 0.53 14.62
N SER A 187 13.59 0.58 13.44
CA SER A 187 13.77 1.64 12.45
C SER A 187 12.93 2.90 12.73
N LEU A 188 12.03 2.87 13.71
CA LEU A 188 11.22 4.04 14.07
C LEU A 188 12.12 5.19 14.50
N ARG A 189 11.86 6.38 13.96
CA ARG A 189 12.55 7.64 14.29
C ARG A 189 11.55 8.78 14.41
N GLY A 190 11.93 9.84 15.12
CA GLY A 190 11.08 11.00 15.39
C GLY A 190 10.09 10.75 16.53
N ARG A 191 8.83 11.17 16.38
CA ARG A 191 7.79 11.08 17.42
C ARG A 191 7.15 9.68 17.49
N ALA A 192 7.99 8.65 17.69
CA ALA A 192 7.60 7.25 17.64
C ALA A 192 6.54 6.87 18.70
N LEU A 193 6.74 7.25 19.97
CA LEU A 193 5.80 6.89 21.05
C LEU A 193 4.40 7.49 20.84
N PRO A 194 4.23 8.79 20.54
CA PRO A 194 2.92 9.35 20.20
C PRO A 194 2.26 8.65 19.02
N PHE A 195 3.04 8.29 18.00
CA PHE A 195 2.53 7.56 16.84
C PHE A 195 2.04 6.16 17.23
N LEU A 196 2.84 5.38 17.97
CA LEU A 196 2.47 4.02 18.41
C LEU A 196 1.24 4.03 19.31
N ALA A 197 1.15 4.97 20.26
CA ALA A 197 -0.01 5.12 21.13
C ALA A 197 -1.27 5.46 20.32
N GLY A 198 -1.16 6.42 19.38
CA GLY A 198 -2.27 6.79 18.50
C GLY A 198 -2.68 5.68 17.54
N PHE A 199 -1.72 4.89 17.06
CA PHE A 199 -1.95 3.71 16.24
C PHE A 199 -2.70 2.64 17.03
N ALA A 200 -2.23 2.30 18.23
CA ALA A 200 -2.86 1.30 19.10
C ALA A 200 -4.29 1.71 19.45
N ARG A 201 -4.51 2.97 19.88
CA ARG A 201 -5.84 3.51 20.19
C ARG A 201 -6.81 3.32 19.03
N ARG A 202 -6.40 3.64 17.81
CA ARG A 202 -7.25 3.51 16.60
C ARG A 202 -7.48 2.07 16.21
N ALA A 203 -6.43 1.25 16.20
CA ALA A 203 -6.53 -0.15 15.81
C ALA A 203 -7.40 -0.96 16.78
N LEU A 204 -7.41 -0.59 18.06
CA LEU A 204 -8.20 -1.25 19.11
C LEU A 204 -9.60 -0.65 19.28
N GLY A 205 -9.79 0.62 18.92
CA GLY A 205 -11.05 1.36 19.06
C GLY A 205 -12.00 1.25 17.86
N SER A 206 -11.74 0.37 16.89
CA SER A 206 -12.73 0.01 15.86
C SER A 206 -13.72 -1.01 16.46
N SER A 207 -14.81 -0.49 17.04
CA SER A 207 -15.98 -1.24 17.50
C SER A 207 -16.98 -1.43 16.37
#